data_AF-A0A7K4FBP4-F1
#
_entry.id   AF-A0A7K4FBP4-F1
#
_cell.length_a   1.000
_cell.length_b   1.000
_cell.length_c   1.000
_cell.angle_alpha   90.00
_cell.angle_beta   90.00
_cell.angle_gamma   90.00
#
_symmetry.space_group_name_H-M   'P 1'
#
loop_
_entity.id
_entity.type
_entity.pdbx_description
1 polymer ?
#
loop_
_entity_poly.entity_id
_entity_poly.type
_entity_poly.pdbx_seq_one_letter_code
_entity_poly.pdbx_strand_id
1 'polypeptide(L)'
;MTKKKTFDPDTLVLTKPEILEFCDRVLKKWDKNPAKNANNILAMNAVKTSVIWTDDESLKAIWSEILAWTFELLYENAMSHDDLEWANVMKKLKNKK
;
A
#
# COMPACT_ATOMS: atom_id res chain seq x y z
N MET A 1 21.65 23.29 -6.90
CA MET A 1 20.98 22.89 -5.64
C MET A 1 19.71 22.12 -6.00
N THR A 2 19.76 20.80 -5.94
CA THR A 2 18.62 19.91 -6.23
C THR A 2 17.57 20.10 -5.13
N LYS A 3 16.42 20.67 -5.47
CA LYS A 3 15.26 20.77 -4.56
C LYS A 3 14.97 19.35 -4.03
N LYS A 4 15.17 19.13 -2.72
CA LYS A 4 14.66 17.93 -2.04
C LYS A 4 13.15 17.92 -2.29
N LYS A 5 12.66 16.99 -3.11
CA LYS A 5 11.24 16.69 -3.20
C LYS A 5 10.82 16.24 -1.80
N THR A 6 10.15 17.13 -1.08
CA THR A 6 9.51 16.81 0.19
C THR A 6 8.46 15.75 -0.08
N PHE A 7 8.54 14.63 0.63
CA PHE A 7 7.50 13.61 0.63
C PHE A 7 6.20 14.24 1.12
N ASP A 8 5.21 14.32 0.24
CA ASP A 8 3.89 14.85 0.54
C ASP A 8 2.96 13.65 0.81
N PRO A 9 2.54 13.41 2.06
CA PRO A 9 1.64 12.30 2.37
C PRO A 9 0.26 12.44 1.70
N ASP A 10 -0.14 13.63 1.25
CA ASP A 10 -1.35 13.82 0.43
C ASP A 10 -1.13 13.35 -1.02
N THR A 11 0.12 13.04 -1.40
CA THR A 11 0.51 12.40 -2.67
C THR A 11 0.71 10.88 -2.55
N LEU A 12 0.42 10.24 -1.40
CA LEU A 12 0.32 8.78 -1.25
C LEU A 12 -0.93 8.23 -1.96
N VAL A 13 -1.13 8.62 -3.21
CA VAL A 13 -2.24 8.19 -4.03
C VAL A 13 -1.69 7.20 -5.02
N LEU A 14 -1.89 5.91 -4.76
CA LEU A 14 -1.68 4.92 -5.80
C LEU A 14 -2.67 5.20 -6.92
N THR A 15 -2.15 5.48 -8.10
CA THR A 15 -2.97 5.63 -9.30
C THR A 15 -3.58 4.28 -9.68
N LYS A 16 -4.74 4.30 -10.34
CA LYS A 16 -5.39 3.08 -10.82
C LYS A 16 -4.43 2.15 -11.60
N PRO A 17 -3.58 2.64 -12.52
CA PRO A 17 -2.58 1.80 -13.18
C PRO A 17 -1.59 1.13 -12.22
N GLU A 18 -1.10 1.83 -11.20
CA GLU A 18 -0.15 1.27 -10.22
C GLU A 18 -0.78 0.16 -9.37
N ILE A 19 -2.06 0.31 -9.01
CA ILE A 19 -2.81 -0.71 -8.28
C ILE A 19 -3.02 -1.95 -9.15
N LEU A 20 -3.35 -1.76 -10.44
CA LEU A 20 -3.51 -2.87 -11.38
C LEU A 20 -2.18 -3.60 -11.63
N GLU A 21 -1.08 -2.86 -11.77
CA GLU A 21 0.27 -3.43 -11.90
C GLU A 21 0.64 -4.25 -10.65
N PHE A 22 0.30 -3.76 -9.46
CA PHE A 22 0.44 -4.51 -8.22
C PHE A 22 -0.34 -5.83 -8.28
N CYS A 23 -1.62 -5.79 -8.66
CA CYS A 23 -2.45 -6.99 -8.79
C CYS A 23 -1.82 -7.99 -9.77
N ASP A 24 -1.37 -7.53 -10.94
CA ASP A 24 -0.76 -8.37 -11.98
C ASP A 24 0.55 -9.01 -11.52
N ARG A 25 1.38 -8.25 -10.80
CA ARG A 25 2.61 -8.78 -10.21
C ARG A 25 2.32 -9.89 -9.18
N VAL A 26 1.29 -9.73 -8.37
CA VAL A 26 0.89 -10.74 -7.37
C VAL A 26 0.32 -11.99 -8.06
N LEU A 27 -0.55 -11.82 -9.05
CA LEU A 27 -1.09 -12.93 -9.84
C LEU A 27 0.02 -13.71 -10.52
N LYS A 28 0.96 -13.03 -11.21
CA LYS A 28 2.12 -13.66 -11.85
C LYS A 28 3.01 -14.43 -10.86
N LYS A 29 3.12 -13.97 -9.60
CA LYS A 29 3.85 -14.69 -8.56
C LYS A 29 3.15 -15.99 -8.18
N TRP A 30 1.83 -15.97 -8.01
CA TRP A 30 1.05 -17.12 -7.58
C TRP A 30 0.76 -18.14 -8.67
N ASP A 31 0.69 -17.69 -9.92
CA ASP A 31 0.50 -18.52 -11.09
C ASP A 31 1.67 -19.50 -11.34
N LYS A 32 2.83 -19.28 -10.70
CA LYS A 32 3.93 -20.27 -10.66
C LYS A 32 3.56 -21.57 -9.96
N ASN A 33 2.55 -21.57 -9.08
CA ASN A 33 2.01 -22.77 -8.43
C ASN A 33 0.49 -22.60 -8.21
N PRO A 34 -0.32 -22.75 -9.26
CA PRO A 34 -1.72 -22.34 -9.24
C PRO A 34 -2.57 -23.25 -8.36
N ALA A 35 -2.28 -24.54 -8.30
CA ALA A 35 -3.02 -25.49 -7.45
C ALA A 35 -2.91 -25.12 -5.95
N LYS A 36 -1.73 -24.70 -5.49
CA LYS A 36 -1.53 -24.26 -4.10
C LYS A 36 -2.18 -22.89 -3.82
N ASN A 37 -2.29 -22.05 -4.84
CA ASN A 37 -2.72 -20.66 -4.69
C ASN A 37 -4.12 -20.38 -5.26
N ALA A 38 -4.92 -21.41 -5.57
CA ALA A 38 -6.18 -21.25 -6.30
C ALA A 38 -7.12 -20.21 -5.65
N ASN A 39 -7.32 -20.31 -4.33
CA ASN A 39 -8.15 -19.36 -3.59
C ASN A 39 -7.56 -17.94 -3.59
N ASN A 40 -6.24 -17.82 -3.46
CA ASN A 40 -5.55 -16.53 -3.48
C ASN A 40 -5.66 -15.86 -4.85
N ILE A 41 -5.49 -16.63 -5.92
CA ILE A 41 -5.63 -16.16 -7.31
C ILE A 41 -7.07 -15.69 -7.55
N LEU A 42 -8.07 -16.46 -7.11
CA LEU A 42 -9.48 -16.07 -7.22
C LEU A 42 -9.75 -14.75 -6.47
N ALA A 43 -9.30 -14.64 -5.22
CA ALA A 43 -9.47 -13.43 -4.42
C ALA A 43 -8.76 -12.22 -5.04
N MET A 44 -7.53 -12.37 -5.55
CA MET A 44 -6.80 -11.27 -6.18
C MET A 44 -7.40 -10.85 -7.52
N ASN A 45 -7.97 -11.78 -8.30
CA ASN A 45 -8.74 -11.42 -9.48
C ASN A 45 -9.98 -10.61 -9.11
N ALA A 46 -10.64 -10.90 -7.99
CA ALA A 46 -11.76 -10.09 -7.50
C ALA A 46 -11.29 -8.68 -7.10
N VAL A 47 -10.16 -8.55 -6.37
CA VAL A 47 -9.55 -7.24 -6.04
C VAL A 47 -9.18 -6.46 -7.32
N LYS A 48 -8.52 -7.11 -8.28
CA LYS A 48 -8.19 -6.49 -9.57
C LYS A 48 -9.45 -5.99 -10.29
N THR A 49 -10.50 -6.81 -10.29
CA THR A 49 -11.78 -6.47 -10.93
C THR A 49 -12.45 -5.28 -10.25
N SER A 50 -12.46 -5.22 -8.91
CA SER A 50 -13.01 -4.06 -8.20
C SER A 50 -12.25 -2.78 -8.57
N VAL A 51 -10.91 -2.83 -8.65
CA VAL A 51 -10.09 -1.68 -9.08
C VAL A 51 -10.42 -1.23 -10.51
N ILE A 52 -10.65 -2.17 -11.44
CA ILE A 52 -11.04 -1.85 -12.82
C ILE A 52 -12.40 -1.13 -12.85
N TRP A 53 -13.36 -1.57 -12.04
CA TRP A 53 -14.75 -1.09 -12.07
C TRP A 53 -14.98 0.21 -11.28
N THR A 54 -14.15 0.47 -10.26
CA THR A 54 -14.23 1.69 -9.46
C THR A 54 -13.67 2.90 -10.23
N ASP A 55 -14.33 4.05 -10.12
CA ASP A 55 -13.86 5.32 -10.65
C ASP A 55 -12.65 5.86 -9.86
N ASP A 56 -11.90 6.77 -10.46
CA ASP A 56 -10.62 7.21 -9.91
C ASP A 56 -10.77 7.98 -8.58
N GLU A 57 -11.86 8.73 -8.38
CA GLU A 57 -12.12 9.48 -7.15
C GLU A 57 -12.44 8.54 -5.98
N SER A 58 -13.37 7.61 -6.20
CA SER A 58 -13.71 6.58 -5.22
C SER A 58 -12.52 5.68 -4.91
N LEU A 59 -11.74 5.29 -5.93
CA LEU A 59 -10.56 4.45 -5.77
C LEU A 59 -9.49 5.17 -4.93
N LYS A 60 -9.24 6.45 -5.23
CA LYS A 60 -8.33 7.29 -4.44
C LYS A 60 -8.79 7.38 -2.99
N ALA A 61 -10.06 7.64 -2.72
CA ALA A 61 -10.58 7.73 -1.37
C ALA A 61 -10.38 6.42 -0.58
N ILE A 62 -10.78 5.28 -1.16
CA ILE A 62 -10.69 3.96 -0.51
C ILE A 62 -9.23 3.59 -0.24
N TRP A 63 -8.34 3.74 -1.22
CA TRP A 63 -6.95 3.34 -1.05
C TRP A 63 -6.17 4.27 -0.13
N SER A 64 -6.52 5.56 -0.07
CA SER A 64 -5.95 6.47 0.94
C SER A 64 -6.26 6.00 2.36
N GLU A 65 -7.50 5.58 2.64
CA GLU A 65 -7.90 5.05 3.96
C GLU A 65 -7.12 3.76 4.31
N ILE A 66 -7.03 2.83 3.35
CA ILE A 66 -6.28 1.56 3.54
C ILE A 66 -4.81 1.84 3.85
N LEU A 67 -4.17 2.74 3.10
CA LEU A 67 -2.77 3.07 3.29
C LEU A 67 -2.52 3.80 4.60
N ALA A 68 -3.37 4.77 4.95
CA ALA A 68 -3.28 5.49 6.22
C ALA A 68 -3.33 4.53 7.41
N TRP A 69 -4.32 3.64 7.44
CA TRP A 69 -4.45 2.62 8.47
C TRP A 69 -3.26 1.65 8.50
N THR A 70 -2.78 1.22 7.33
CA THR A 70 -1.61 0.31 7.25
C THR A 70 -0.36 0.97 7.82
N PHE A 71 -0.11 2.25 7.52
CA PHE A 71 1.03 2.99 8.07
C PHE A 71 0.92 3.20 9.58
N GLU A 72 -0.28 3.50 10.08
CA GLU A 72 -0.52 3.59 11.52
C GLU A 72 -0.25 2.25 12.22
N LEU A 73 -0.74 1.14 11.68
CA LEU A 73 -0.49 -0.19 12.23
C LEU A 73 1.00 -0.54 12.22
N LEU A 74 1.71 -0.24 11.14
CA LEU A 74 3.16 -0.45 11.05
C LEU A 74 3.92 0.43 12.04
N TYR A 75 3.45 1.67 12.27
CA TYR A 75 4.00 2.57 13.27
C TYR A 75 3.87 2.00 14.69
N GLU A 76 2.66 1.60 15.05
CA GLU A 76 2.36 1.07 16.39
C GLU A 76 3.15 -0.21 16.67
N ASN A 77 3.24 -1.12 15.68
CA ASN A 77 4.04 -2.33 15.80
C ASN A 77 5.54 -2.04 15.91
N ALA A 78 6.05 -1.07 15.15
CA ALA A 78 7.45 -0.65 15.25
C ALA A 78 7.79 0.02 16.59
N MET A 79 6.82 0.66 17.23
CA MET A 79 6.98 1.28 18.55
C MET A 79 6.81 0.29 19.71
N SER A 80 6.06 -0.81 19.50
CA SER A 80 5.84 -1.84 20.52
C SER A 80 6.99 -2.85 20.59
N HIS A 81 7.73 -3.01 19.50
CA HIS A 81 9.04 -3.65 19.50
C HIS A 81 10.10 -2.60 19.84
N ASP A 82 10.90 -2.83 20.88
CA ASP A 82 11.98 -1.95 21.38
C ASP A 82 13.17 -1.80 20.39
N ASP A 83 12.93 -1.88 19.08
CA ASP A 83 13.91 -1.61 18.03
C ASP A 83 14.01 -0.09 17.83
N LEU A 84 14.90 0.51 18.63
CA LEU A 84 15.29 1.93 18.64
C LEU A 84 15.54 2.54 17.24
N GLU A 85 15.87 1.76 16.22
CA GLU A 85 16.02 2.26 14.84
C GLU A 85 14.68 2.64 14.19
N TRP A 86 13.65 1.79 14.28
CA TRP A 86 12.37 2.03 13.62
C TRP A 86 11.53 3.08 14.34
N ALA A 87 11.56 3.09 15.67
CA ALA A 87 10.96 4.15 16.47
C ALA A 87 11.51 5.54 16.09
N ASN A 88 12.82 5.64 15.79
CA ASN A 88 13.47 6.89 15.40
C ASN A 88 13.12 7.35 13.98
N VAL A 89 12.97 6.42 13.02
CA VAL A 89 12.51 6.75 11.66
C VAL A 89 11.08 7.27 11.71
N MET A 90 10.21 6.60 12.47
CA MET A 90 8.80 6.97 12.50
C MET A 90 8.50 8.21 13.36
N LYS A 91 9.25 8.46 14.43
CA LYS A 91 9.18 9.72 15.19
C LYS A 91 9.50 10.95 14.33
N LYS A 92 10.38 10.81 13.33
CA LYS A 92 10.67 11.86 12.35
C LYS A 92 9.51 12.11 11.38
N LEU A 93 8.67 11.11 11.13
CA LEU A 93 7.45 11.25 10.32
C LEU A 93 6.33 11.95 11.12
N LYS A 94 6.17 11.64 12.40
CA LYS A 94 5.13 12.22 13.26
C LYS A 94 5.36 13.70 13.65
N ASN A 95 6.62 14.09 13.90
CA ASN A 95 6.96 15.42 14.43
C ASN A 95 7.21 16.50 13.38
N LYS A 96 6.90 16.24 12.11
CA LYS A 96 7.04 17.23 11.01
C LYS A 96 5.69 17.69 10.46
N LYS A 97 4.74 17.92 11.37
CA LYS A 97 3.61 18.83 11.12
C LYS A 97 4.11 20.27 11.04
#